data_AF-H0EZB3-F1
#
_entry.id   AF-H0EZB3-F1
#
_cell.length_a   1.000
_cell.length_b   1.000
_cell.length_c   1.000
_cell.angle_alpha   90.00
_cell.angle_beta   90.00
_cell.angle_gamma   90.00
#
_symmetry.space_group_name_H-M   'P 1'
#
loop_
_entity.id
_entity.type
_entity.pdbx_description
1 polymer ?
#
loop_
_entity_poly.entity_id
_entity_poly.type
_entity_poly.pdbx_seq_one_letter_code
_entity_poly.pdbx_strand_id
1 'polypeptide(L)'
;MAPAMRELSNHPLRLLSLDYFDMICGTSTGGLIALLLGRLRLSVPEAIDKYRLLAKQVFSEKKGQGKDGIFKASNLEGAIKETVEWKLGKGYADEKMFENDALACKT
;
A
#
# COMPACT_ATOMS: atom_id res chain seq x y z
N MET A 1 -13.84 18.67 23.48
CA MET A 1 -13.80 19.79 22.52
C MET A 1 -13.48 19.20 21.16
N ALA A 2 -14.50 18.95 20.33
CA ALA A 2 -14.31 18.39 18.99
C ALA A 2 -15.27 19.08 18.00
N PRO A 3 -14.85 20.18 17.36
CA PRO A 3 -15.63 20.87 16.35
C PRO A 3 -14.94 20.81 14.98
N ALA A 4 -14.49 19.63 14.53
CA ALA A 4 -13.86 19.49 13.20
C ALA A 4 -14.56 18.49 12.25
N MET A 5 -15.55 17.73 12.73
CA MET A 5 -16.14 16.64 11.94
C MET A 5 -17.35 17.05 11.08
N ARG A 6 -17.80 18.31 11.13
CA ARG A 6 -19.00 18.77 10.41
C ARG A 6 -18.74 19.52 9.10
N GLU A 7 -17.50 19.93 8.83
CA GLU A 7 -17.13 20.75 7.65
C GLU A 7 -16.47 19.92 6.52
N LEU A 8 -16.79 18.63 6.43
CA LEU A 8 -16.17 17.69 5.48
C LEU A 8 -17.14 17.19 4.39
N SER A 9 -18.35 17.74 4.34
CA SER A 9 -19.45 17.26 3.49
C SER A 9 -19.34 17.63 2.01
N ASN A 10 -18.49 18.58 1.60
CA ASN A 10 -18.57 19.17 0.24
C ASN A 10 -17.25 19.32 -0.54
N HIS A 11 -16.19 18.64 -0.11
CA HIS A 11 -15.02 18.38 -0.97
C HIS A 11 -14.78 16.87 -1.02
N PRO A 12 -14.33 16.29 -2.17
CA PRO A 12 -13.83 14.92 -2.17
C PRO A 12 -12.56 14.94 -1.33
N LEU A 13 -12.71 14.75 -0.03
CA LEU A 13 -11.59 14.76 0.89
C LEU A 13 -10.72 13.60 0.50
N ARG A 14 -9.54 13.95 0.00
CA ARG A 14 -8.48 13.00 -0.29
C ARG A 14 -7.91 12.57 1.05
N LEU A 15 -8.70 11.81 1.82
CA LEU A 15 -8.35 11.33 3.15
C LEU A 15 -7.19 10.37 3.00
N LEU A 16 -6.01 10.83 3.38
CA LEU A 16 -4.84 9.98 3.52
C LEU A 16 -4.82 9.48 4.96
N SER A 17 -4.56 8.18 5.13
CA SER A 17 -4.46 7.57 6.45
C SER A 17 -3.41 8.26 7.34
N LEU A 18 -2.35 8.81 6.74
CA LEU A 18 -1.29 9.55 7.42
C LEU A 18 -1.77 10.83 8.12
N ASP A 19 -2.90 11.41 7.72
CA ASP A 19 -3.42 12.63 8.35
C ASP A 19 -4.03 12.35 9.74
N TYR A 20 -4.24 11.07 10.07
CA TYR A 20 -4.96 10.64 11.29
C TYR A 20 -4.17 9.67 12.16
N PHE A 21 -3.20 8.95 11.60
CA PHE A 21 -2.45 7.92 12.31
C PHE A 21 -0.97 8.21 12.26
N ASP A 22 -0.31 8.28 13.43
CA ASP A 22 1.15 8.39 13.53
C ASP A 22 1.89 7.10 13.15
N MET A 23 1.19 5.95 13.21
CA MET A 23 1.74 4.64 12.89
C MET A 23 0.69 3.72 12.25
N ILE A 24 1.11 3.00 11.20
CA ILE A 24 0.30 1.97 10.53
C ILE A 24 1.11 0.67 10.48
N CYS A 25 0.60 -0.38 11.09
CA CYS A 25 1.25 -1.70 11.10
C CYS A 25 0.35 -2.80 10.53
N GLY A 26 0.95 -3.88 10.03
CA GLY A 26 0.22 -5.06 9.62
C GLY A 26 1.13 -6.24 9.28
N THR A 27 0.59 -7.46 9.36
CA THR A 27 1.31 -8.70 9.04
C THR A 27 0.68 -9.39 7.85
N SER A 28 1.49 -10.11 7.06
CA SER A 28 1.04 -10.78 5.83
C SER A 28 0.35 -9.77 4.89
N THR A 29 -0.90 -10.04 4.50
CA THR A 29 -1.74 -9.14 3.72
C THR A 29 -1.89 -7.75 4.34
N GLY A 30 -1.99 -7.66 5.67
CA GLY A 30 -2.08 -6.39 6.37
C GLY A 30 -0.82 -5.55 6.21
N GLY A 31 0.35 -6.16 6.07
CA GLY A 31 1.61 -5.47 5.81
C GLY A 31 1.64 -4.83 4.41
N LEU A 32 1.05 -5.51 3.42
CA LEU A 32 0.90 -4.92 2.08
C LEU A 32 -0.02 -3.70 2.11
N ILE A 33 -1.14 -3.79 2.83
CA ILE A 33 -2.08 -2.66 2.99
C ILE A 33 -1.40 -1.50 3.74
N ALA A 34 -0.62 -1.80 4.78
CA ALA A 34 0.16 -0.81 5.51
C ALA A 34 1.15 -0.07 4.60
N LEU A 35 1.83 -0.77 3.68
CA LEU A 35 2.73 -0.15 2.71
C LEU A 35 1.98 0.75 1.70
N LEU A 36 0.83 0.30 1.19
CA LEU A 36 0.03 1.07 0.23
C LEU A 36 -0.46 2.40 0.83
N LEU A 37 -1.03 2.33 2.03
CA LEU A 37 -1.62 3.49 2.70
C LEU A 37 -0.58 4.39 3.35
N GLY A 38 0.45 3.80 3.96
CA GLY A 38 1.51 4.50 4.65
C GLY A 38 2.59 5.00 3.70
N ARG A 39 3.50 4.10 3.26
CA ARG A 39 4.69 4.47 2.47
C ARG A 39 4.35 5.05 1.09
N LEU A 40 3.39 4.46 0.38
CA LEU A 40 3.00 4.95 -0.94
C LEU A 40 1.96 6.08 -0.90
N ARG A 41 1.47 6.44 0.29
CA ARG A 41 0.50 7.53 0.51
C ARG A 41 -0.66 7.46 -0.46
N LEU A 42 -1.20 6.26 -0.67
CA LEU A 42 -2.41 6.08 -1.47
C LEU A 42 -3.62 6.50 -0.63
N SER A 43 -4.57 7.16 -1.26
CA SER A 43 -5.90 7.30 -0.68
C SER A 43 -6.54 5.93 -0.48
N VAL A 44 -7.49 5.81 0.44
CA VAL A 44 -8.24 4.55 0.67
C VAL A 44 -8.79 3.95 -0.63
N PRO A 45 -9.48 4.69 -1.53
CA PRO A 45 -9.96 4.11 -2.78
C PRO A 45 -8.83 3.62 -3.70
N GLU A 46 -7.74 4.40 -3.86
CA GLU A 46 -6.57 3.99 -4.66
C GLU A 46 -5.93 2.71 -4.09
N ALA A 47 -5.80 2.61 -2.77
CA ALA A 47 -5.25 1.44 -2.09
C ALA A 47 -6.12 0.19 -2.29
N ILE A 48 -7.45 0.33 -2.23
CA ILE A 48 -8.39 -0.78 -2.49
C ILE A 48 -8.21 -1.31 -3.91
N ASP A 49 -8.22 -0.42 -4.90
CA ASP A 49 -8.11 -0.82 -6.30
C ASP A 49 -6.74 -1.41 -6.62
N LYS A 50 -5.68 -0.83 -6.06
CA LYS A 50 -4.33 -1.35 -6.26
C LYS A 50 -4.13 -2.70 -5.56
N TYR A 51 -4.65 -2.87 -4.35
CA TYR A 51 -4.58 -4.14 -3.63
C TYR A 51 -5.33 -5.26 -4.38
N ARG A 52 -6.48 -4.97 -5.02
CA ARG A 52 -7.19 -5.95 -5.86
C ARG A 52 -6.33 -6.47 -7.01
N LEU A 53 -5.60 -5.57 -7.68
CA LEU A 53 -4.68 -5.94 -8.77
C LEU A 53 -3.51 -6.78 -8.25
N LEU A 54 -2.87 -6.33 -7.17
CA LEU A 54 -1.79 -7.03 -6.49
C LEU A 54 -2.21 -8.44 -6.07
N ALA A 55 -3.36 -8.56 -5.40
CA ALA A 55 -3.89 -9.83 -4.93
C ALA A 55 -4.15 -10.80 -6.09
N LYS A 56 -4.66 -10.29 -7.22
CA LYS A 56 -4.85 -11.09 -8.44
C LYS A 56 -3.50 -11.57 -9.00
N GLN A 57 -2.51 -10.70 -9.13
CA GLN A 57 -1.20 -11.09 -9.66
C GLN A 57 -0.45 -12.08 -8.77
N VAL A 58 -0.53 -11.89 -7.46
CA VAL A 58 0.26 -12.66 -6.48
C VAL A 58 -0.42 -13.96 -6.09
N PHE A 59 -1.74 -13.96 -5.92
CA PHE A 59 -2.47 -15.08 -5.35
C PHE A 59 -3.22 -15.95 -6.36
N SER A 60 -3.24 -15.60 -7.66
CA SER A 60 -3.90 -16.42 -8.68
C SER A 60 -3.12 -17.66 -9.11
N GLU A 61 -1.79 -17.69 -8.99
CA GLU A 61 -0.98 -18.88 -9.26
C GLU A 61 -0.58 -19.58 -7.96
N LYS A 62 -1.18 -20.73 -7.65
CA LYS A 62 -0.67 -21.64 -6.61
C LYS A 62 0.45 -22.49 -7.18
N LYS A 63 1.59 -22.59 -6.48
CA LYS A 63 2.58 -23.62 -6.81
C LYS A 63 1.94 -25.01 -6.69
N GLY A 64 2.28 -25.92 -7.59
CA GLY A 64 1.83 -27.32 -7.52
C GLY A 64 2.23 -27.97 -6.19
N GLN A 65 1.42 -28.93 -5.73
CA GLN A 65 1.63 -29.66 -4.47
C GLN A 65 3.07 -30.21 -4.40
N GLY A 66 3.79 -29.91 -3.32
CA GLY A 66 5.13 -30.47 -3.03
C GLY A 66 6.33 -29.52 -3.15
N LYS A 67 6.13 -28.20 -3.33
CA LYS A 67 7.20 -27.18 -3.25
C LYS A 67 6.97 -26.21 -2.11
N ASP A 68 8.05 -25.77 -1.45
CA ASP A 68 7.98 -24.79 -0.36
C ASP A 68 7.36 -23.46 -0.83
N GLY A 69 6.38 -22.98 -0.03
CA GLY A 69 5.61 -21.75 -0.24
C GLY A 69 4.44 -21.91 -1.21
N ILE A 70 3.25 -21.44 -0.82
CA ILE A 70 2.02 -21.52 -1.63
C ILE A 70 2.09 -20.59 -2.86
N PHE A 71 2.82 -19.47 -2.74
CA PHE A 71 2.93 -18.42 -3.77
C PHE A 71 4.38 -18.20 -4.21
N LYS A 72 4.57 -17.70 -5.44
CA LYS A 72 5.90 -17.37 -5.99
C LYS A 72 6.35 -15.99 -5.49
N ALA A 73 7.53 -15.93 -4.86
CA ALA A 73 8.13 -14.66 -4.42
C ALA A 73 8.36 -13.68 -5.59
N SER A 74 8.75 -14.19 -6.77
CA SER A 74 8.93 -13.39 -7.98
C SER A 74 7.66 -12.65 -8.43
N ASN A 75 6.48 -13.26 -8.22
CA ASN A 75 5.22 -12.62 -8.59
C ASN A 75 4.90 -11.46 -7.62
N LEU A 76 5.16 -11.65 -6.33
CA LEU A 76 5.02 -10.59 -5.33
C LEU A 76 5.99 -9.45 -5.59
N GLU A 77 7.27 -9.74 -5.82
CA GLU A 77 8.26 -8.73 -6.14
C GLU A 77 7.87 -7.92 -7.38
N GLY A 78 7.51 -8.59 -8.47
CA GLY A 78 7.08 -7.93 -9.71
C GLY A 78 5.86 -7.03 -9.52
N ALA A 79 4.84 -7.50 -8.80
CA ALA A 79 3.64 -6.72 -8.54
C ALA A 79 3.90 -5.49 -7.65
N ILE A 80 4.82 -5.60 -6.69
CA ILE A 80 5.27 -4.45 -5.88
C ILE A 80 6.03 -3.45 -6.76
N LYS A 81 6.99 -3.91 -7.57
CA LYS A 81 7.75 -3.05 -8.50
C LYS A 81 6.83 -2.26 -9.44
N GLU A 82 5.86 -2.92 -10.05
CA GLU A 82 4.85 -2.29 -10.90
C GLU A 82 4.04 -1.24 -10.12
N THR A 83 3.73 -1.52 -8.86
CA THR A 83 3.02 -0.58 -7.99
C THR A 83 3.84 0.66 -7.67
N VAL A 84 5.13 0.50 -7.39
CA VAL A 84 6.04 1.63 -7.13
C VAL A 84 6.22 2.48 -8.39
N GLU A 85 6.47 1.87 -9.54
CA GLU A 85 6.60 2.60 -10.80
C GLU A 85 5.32 3.33 -11.20
N TRP A 86 4.16 2.71 -10.99
CA TRP A 86 2.87 3.37 -11.23
C TRP A 86 2.71 4.64 -10.39
N LYS A 87 3.19 4.63 -9.14
CA LYS A 87 3.04 5.75 -8.21
C LYS A 87 4.09 6.84 -8.40
N LEU A 88 5.35 6.45 -8.61
CA LEU A 88 6.51 7.37 -8.64
C LEU A 88 6.98 7.72 -10.06
N GLY A 89 6.62 6.91 -11.06
CA GLY A 89 7.05 7.04 -12.45
C GLY A 89 7.98 5.91 -12.89
N LYS A 90 8.27 5.85 -14.20
CA LYS A 90 9.17 4.85 -14.79
C LYS A 90 10.59 4.98 -14.23
N GLY A 91 11.23 3.85 -13.92
CA GLY A 91 12.62 3.81 -13.43
C GLY A 91 12.75 3.79 -11.91
N TYR A 92 11.64 3.86 -11.17
CA TYR A 92 11.63 3.80 -9.70
C TYR A 92 11.28 2.41 -9.14
N ALA A 93 11.27 1.35 -9.97
CA ALA A 93 10.90 -0.01 -9.55
C ALA A 93 11.70 -0.49 -8.33
N ASP A 94 12.99 -0.18 -8.28
CA ASP A 94 13.91 -0.59 -7.22
C ASP A 94 14.15 0.53 -6.17
N GLU A 95 13.34 1.60 -6.21
CA GLU A 95 13.43 2.70 -5.25
C GLU A 95 13.17 2.18 -3.82
N LYS A 96 14.06 2.53 -2.91
CA LYS A 96 13.94 2.09 -1.52
C LYS A 96 12.97 3.00 -0.79
N MET A 97 11.95 2.41 -0.18
CA MET A 97 10.94 3.12 0.58
C MET A 97 11.45 3.58 1.96
N PHE A 98 12.54 4.35 2.04
CA PHE A 98 13.00 4.92 3.31
C PHE A 98 12.30 6.25 3.59
N GLU A 99 11.82 6.43 4.83
CA GLU A 99 11.27 7.71 5.28
C GLU A 99 12.43 8.58 5.78
N ASN A 100 12.53 9.80 5.23
CA ASN A 100 13.54 10.79 5.66
C ASN A 100 12.89 12.01 6.34
N ASP A 101 11.57 11.96 6.58
CA ASP A 101 10.77 13.09 7.02
C ASP A 101 10.13 12.84 8.40
N ALA A 102 10.25 13.79 9.32
CA ALA A 102 9.81 13.64 10.70
C ALA A 102 8.28 13.64 10.86
N LEU A 103 7.54 14.10 9.83
CA LEU A 103 6.08 14.19 9.80
C LEU A 103 5.42 13.02 9.05
N ALA A 104 6.20 12.04 8.59
CA ALA A 104 5.65 10.85 7.96
C ALA A 104 5.20 9.83 9.00
N CYS A 105 4.04 9.22 8.79
CA CYS A 105 3.62 8.13 9.67
C CYS A 105 4.44 6.86 9.43
N LYS A 106 4.78 6.22 10.54
CA LYS A 106 5.72 5.11 10.59
C LYS A 106 4.99 3.82 10.20
N THR A 107 5.63 3.00 9.38
CA THR A 107 5.15 1.65 9.04
C THR A 107 6.16 0.58 9.36
#